data_AF-A0A249PKM9-F1
#
_entry.id   AF-A0A249PKM9-F1
#
_cell.length_a   1.000
_cell.length_b   1.000
_cell.length_c   1.000
_cell.angle_alpha   90.00
_cell.angle_beta   90.00
_cell.angle_gamma   90.00
#
_symmetry.space_group_name_H-M   'P 1'
#
loop_
_entity.id
_entity.type
_entity.pdbx_description
1 polymer ?
#
loop_
_entity_poly.entity_id
_entity_poly.type
_entity_poly.pdbx_seq_one_letter_code
_entity_poly.pdbx_strand_id
1 'polypeptide(L)'
;MRLADLQEEQILGARCAACDYKNWVNRWEIARRFGSERTLDELRQMLRCGCCGNKGNNGWRLGRIDRDSEWVDVQSVPHRSSI
;
A
#
# COMPACT_ATOMS: atom_id res chain seq x y z
N MET A 1 -10.00 8.36 -6.84
CA MET A 1 -9.72 7.01 -7.36
C MET A 1 -10.10 5.97 -6.31
N ARG A 2 -10.88 4.96 -6.69
CA ARG A 2 -11.28 3.86 -5.81
C ARG A 2 -10.23 2.76 -5.83
N LEU A 3 -10.21 1.93 -4.79
CA LEU A 3 -9.35 0.75 -4.77
C LEU A 3 -9.75 -0.25 -5.87
N ALA A 4 -11.05 -0.39 -6.15
CA ALA A 4 -11.57 -1.21 -7.26
C ALA A 4 -11.18 -0.70 -8.67
N ASP A 5 -10.76 0.55 -8.79
CA ASP A 5 -10.38 1.18 -10.07
C ASP A 5 -8.94 0.81 -10.48
N LEU A 6 -8.17 0.21 -9.57
CA LEU A 6 -6.81 -0.24 -9.83
C LEU A 6 -6.80 -1.41 -10.81
N GLN A 7 -6.07 -1.24 -11.91
CA GLN A 7 -5.86 -2.29 -12.90
C GLN A 7 -5.00 -3.43 -12.34
N GLU A 8 -5.04 -4.59 -12.99
CA GLU A 8 -4.36 -5.79 -12.52
C GLU A 8 -2.85 -5.60 -12.36
N GLU A 9 -2.26 -4.91 -13.33
CA GLU A 9 -0.83 -4.56 -13.41
C GLU A 9 -0.43 -3.43 -12.45
N GLN A 10 -1.38 -2.75 -11.80
CA GLN A 10 -1.07 -1.66 -10.88
C GLN A 10 -0.84 -2.15 -9.45
N ILE A 11 0.36 -1.89 -8.93
CA ILE A 11 0.69 -2.15 -7.53
C ILE A 11 0.43 -0.92 -6.68
N LEU A 12 -0.07 -1.15 -5.47
CA LEU A 12 -0.32 -0.12 -4.48
C LEU A 12 0.76 -0.18 -3.39
N GLY A 13 1.33 0.95 -3.05
CA GLY A 13 2.28 1.11 -1.95
C GLY A 13 1.94 2.32 -1.09
N ALA A 14 2.50 2.38 0.10
CA ALA A 14 2.36 3.49 1.03
C ALA A 14 3.73 4.10 1.33
N ARG A 15 3.74 5.43 1.53
CA ARG A 15 4.91 6.21 1.96
C ARG A 15 4.58 6.98 3.22
N CYS A 16 5.46 6.90 4.20
CA CYS A 16 5.38 7.74 5.38
C CYS A 16 5.92 9.14 5.08
N ALA A 17 5.17 10.19 5.46
CA ALA A 17 5.67 11.56 5.35
C ALA A 17 6.67 11.95 6.44
N ALA A 18 6.74 11.21 7.55
CA ALA A 18 7.62 11.53 8.68
C ALA A 18 9.01 10.89 8.56
N CYS A 19 9.08 9.59 8.27
CA CYS A 19 10.33 8.84 8.21
C CYS A 19 10.71 8.36 6.81
N ASP A 20 9.97 8.80 5.79
CA ASP A 20 10.12 8.38 4.39
C ASP A 20 9.98 6.87 4.12
N TYR A 21 9.58 6.09 5.13
CA TYR A 21 9.43 4.64 4.99
C TYR A 21 8.40 4.31 3.91
N LYS A 22 8.82 3.54 2.91
CA LYS A 22 8.01 3.11 1.77
C LYS A 22 7.83 1.61 1.84
N ASN A 23 6.60 1.16 1.65
CA ASN A 23 6.33 -0.27 1.55
C ASN A 23 5.18 -0.52 0.58
N TRP A 24 5.19 -1.69 -0.05
CA TRP A 24 4.07 -2.11 -0.89
C TRP A 24 2.99 -2.74 -0.03
N VAL A 25 1.75 -2.57 -0.48
CA VAL A 25 0.58 -3.10 0.21
C VAL A 25 -0.22 -3.95 -0.73
N ASN A 26 -0.76 -5.05 -0.21
CA ASN A 26 -1.63 -5.89 -1.00
C ASN A 26 -3.01 -5.21 -1.11
N ARG A 27 -3.34 -4.71 -2.31
CA ARG A 27 -4.65 -4.08 -2.57
C ARG A 27 -5.81 -5.01 -2.26
N TRP A 28 -5.66 -6.33 -2.46
CA TRP A 28 -6.72 -7.30 -2.18
C TRP A 28 -6.96 -7.46 -0.68
N GLU A 29 -5.91 -7.39 0.13
CA GLU A 29 -6.07 -7.41 1.60
C GLU A 29 -6.73 -6.13 2.11
N ILE A 30 -6.35 -4.97 1.56
CA ILE A 30 -7.01 -3.71 1.88
C ILE A 30 -8.48 -3.75 1.46
N ALA A 31 -8.78 -4.26 0.26
CA ALA A 31 -10.15 -4.42 -0.23
C ALA A 31 -10.97 -5.34 0.67
N ARG A 32 -10.39 -6.46 1.12
CA ARG A 32 -11.07 -7.39 2.05
C ARG A 32 -11.31 -6.77 3.42
N ARG A 33 -10.37 -5.95 3.91
CA ARG A 33 -10.43 -5.39 5.27
C ARG A 33 -11.27 -4.11 5.37
N PHE A 34 -11.24 -3.26 4.34
CA PHE A 34 -11.87 -1.94 4.34
C PHE A 34 -12.94 -1.75 3.27
N GLY A 35 -13.07 -2.69 2.32
CA GLY A 35 -13.97 -2.61 1.17
C GLY A 35 -13.26 -2.08 -0.07
N SER A 36 -13.55 -2.68 -1.24
CA SER A 36 -13.03 -2.26 -2.54
C SER A 36 -13.64 -0.94 -3.06
N GLU A 37 -14.80 -0.54 -2.54
CA GLU A 37 -15.48 0.69 -2.94
C GLU A 37 -14.87 1.96 -2.34
N ARG A 38 -14.06 1.82 -1.28
CA ARG A 38 -13.40 2.96 -0.64
C ARG A 38 -12.39 3.61 -1.56
N THR A 39 -12.30 4.93 -1.46
CA THR A 39 -11.30 5.71 -2.17
C THR A 39 -9.94 5.64 -1.48
N LEU A 40 -8.87 5.79 -2.27
CA LEU A 40 -7.53 5.89 -1.69
C LEU A 40 -7.43 7.07 -0.72
N ASP A 41 -8.14 8.17 -0.94
CA ASP A 41 -8.11 9.32 -0.03
C ASP A 41 -8.69 8.98 1.36
N GLU A 42 -9.82 8.28 1.42
CA GLU A 42 -10.37 7.78 2.68
C GLU A 42 -9.41 6.81 3.38
N LEU A 43 -8.83 5.88 2.63
CA LEU A 43 -7.85 4.92 3.16
C LEU A 43 -6.55 5.60 3.60
N ARG A 44 -6.20 6.75 3.00
CA ARG A 44 -5.00 7.52 3.32
C ARG A 44 -5.04 8.03 4.76
N GLN A 45 -6.22 8.43 5.24
CA GLN A 45 -6.39 8.90 6.62
C GLN A 45 -6.19 7.77 7.63
N MET A 46 -6.36 6.52 7.20
CA MET A 46 -6.17 5.32 8.02
C MET A 46 -4.74 4.77 7.97
N LEU A 47 -3.88 5.33 7.10
CA LEU A 47 -2.50 4.89 6.97
C LEU A 47 -1.73 5.16 8.26
N ARG A 48 -1.19 4.08 8.85
CA ARG A 48 -0.25 4.14 9.95
C ARG A 48 1.09 3.55 9.51
N CYS A 49 2.15 4.29 9.72
CA CYS A 49 3.50 3.80 9.49
C CYS A 49 3.83 2.71 10.52
N GLY A 50 4.23 1.52 10.04
CA GLY A 50 4.70 0.43 10.90
C GLY A 50 6.10 0.67 11.48
N CYS A 51 6.89 1.57 10.89
CA CYS A 51 8.26 1.87 11.33
C CYS A 51 8.28 2.93 12.45
N CYS A 52 7.69 4.12 12.22
CA CYS A 52 7.72 5.22 13.19
C CYS A 52 6.38 5.45 13.91
N GLY A 53 5.32 4.74 13.54
CA GLY A 53 3.98 4.91 14.13
C GLY A 53 3.19 6.12 13.62
N ASN A 54 3.74 6.92 12.70
CA ASN A 54 3.07 8.12 12.18
C ASN A 54 1.71 7.80 11.53
N LYS A 55 0.68 8.57 11.87
CA LYS A 55 -0.69 8.45 11.35
C LYS A 55 -1.10 9.63 10.45
N GLY A 56 -0.28 10.70 10.42
CA GLY A 56 -0.62 11.94 9.73
C GLY A 56 0.12 12.11 8.41
N ASN A 57 -0.58 12.59 7.38
CA ASN A 57 0.00 12.98 6.09
C ASN A 57 0.75 11.87 5.33
N ASN A 58 0.57 10.60 5.68
CA ASN A 58 1.10 9.47 4.90
C ASN A 58 0.48 9.48 3.50
N GLY A 59 1.22 9.04 2.49
CA GLY A 59 0.80 9.08 1.08
C GLY A 59 0.68 7.69 0.47
N TRP A 60 -0.20 7.55 -0.51
CA TRP A 60 -0.23 6.39 -1.40
C TRP A 60 0.76 6.57 -2.54
N ARG A 61 1.29 5.45 -3.02
CA ARG A 61 2.15 5.35 -4.19
C ARG A 61 1.59 4.28 -5.10
N LEU A 62 1.53 4.58 -6.38
CA LEU A 62 1.13 3.62 -7.40
C LEU A 62 2.36 3.25 -8.20
N GLY A 63 2.57 1.96 -8.42
CA GLY A 63 3.53 1.42 -9.36
C GLY A 63 2.82 0.62 -10.44
N ARG A 64 3.57 0.19 -11.44
CA ARG A 64 3.14 -0.79 -12.44
C ARG A 64 4.07 -1.98 -12.37
N ILE A 65 3.51 -3.19 -12.41
CA ILE A 65 4.24 -4.40 -12.74
C ILE A 65 4.31 -4.41 -14.26
N ASP A 66 5.36 -3.82 -14.79
CA ASP A 66 5.76 -4.05 -16.17
C ASP A 66 6.69 -5.28 -16.16
N ARG A 67 6.52 -6.20 -17.11
CA ARG A 67 7.32 -7.44 -17.22
C ARG A 67 8.83 -7.17 -17.37
N ASP A 68 9.19 -5.93 -17.72
CA ASP A 68 10.55 -5.41 -17.90
C ASP A 68 10.95 -4.37 -16.83
N SER A 69 10.05 -3.99 -15.93
CA SER A 69 10.35 -2.94 -14.95
C SER A 69 11.21 -3.48 -13.80
N GLU A 70 12.46 -3.04 -13.77
CA GLU A 70 13.50 -3.22 -12.74
C GLU A 70 13.13 -2.71 -11.32
N TRP A 71 11.83 -2.61 -10.98
CA TRP A 71 11.36 -2.17 -9.66
C TRP A 71 10.25 -3.08 -9.14
N VAL A 72 10.58 -4.37 -9.02
CA VAL A 72 9.72 -5.41 -8.41
C VAL A 72 10.14 -5.75 -6.98
N ASP A 73 10.48 -4.76 -6.16
CA ASP A 73 10.60 -4.97 -4.71
C ASP A 73 9.22 -4.89 -4.05
N VAL A 74 8.21 -5.63 -4.53
CA VAL A 74 6.98 -5.87 -3.75
C VAL A 74 7.38 -6.76 -2.59
N GLN A 75 7.76 -6.13 -1.48
CA GLN A 75 8.04 -6.80 -0.22
C GLN A 75 6.77 -7.55 0.19
N SER A 76 6.82 -8.87 0.11
CA SER A 76 5.87 -9.77 0.74
C SER A 76 5.67 -9.30 2.18
N VAL A 77 4.41 -9.07 2.55
CA VAL A 77 4.00 -8.88 3.94
C VAL A 77 4.71 -9.97 4.76
N PRO A 78 5.51 -9.65 5.79
CA PRO A 78 6.21 -10.67 6.53
C PRO A 78 5.15 -11.62 7.11
N HIS A 79 5.17 -12.86 6.60
CA HIS A 79 4.47 -13.96 7.22
C HIS A 79 4.97 -14.01 8.66
N ARG A 80 4.02 -13.87 9.58
CA ARG A 80 4.26 -13.98 11.01
C ARG A 80 4.73 -15.42 11.27
N SER A 81 6.04 -15.66 11.27
CA SER A 81 6.58 -16.87 11.86
C SER A 81 6.38 -16.76 13.37
N SER A 82 5.34 -17.41 13.88
CA SER A 82 5.28 -17.78 15.29
C SER A 82 6.46 -18.69 15.58
N ILE A 83 7.24 -18.32 16.58
CA ILE A 83 8.10 -19.23 17.36
C ILE A 83 7.20 -19.98 18.33
#